data_AF-A0A969CR55-F1
#
_entry.id   AF-A0A969CR55-F1
#
_cell.length_a   1.000
_cell.length_b   1.000
_cell.length_c   1.000
_cell.angle_alpha   90.00
_cell.angle_beta   90.00
_cell.angle_gamma   90.00
#
_symmetry.space_group_name_H-M   'P 1'
#
loop_
_entity.id
_entity.type
_entity.pdbx_description
1 polymer ?
#
loop_
_entity_poly.entity_id
_entity_poly.type
_entity_poly.pdbx_seq_one_letter_code
_entity_poly.pdbx_strand_id
1 'polypeptide(L)'
;MTRVPITSIVIVFEMTMDFNLVLPLMMGSGISYVVAETLSPGSLYDRLLEWKGIHLEKDPTAEGVWASLKAADIMKTRVETLPSRIGVNEAIQAFSQSSHRTFPIMEAGKLVGILTQSDLASIAQRRLGGETALREIMTPEPITVAPTQTLTHVLYLLNHYSLNCLPVTEGRRLVGVITRSDIIRAEAASLTGGIERLVPKPDPSFLVYQSRMPEIGQGRLLVPLSNPQTADVLLQFAATMAQNKNYELECLQIIIVPRHSKPSESPVDLGVSRQISDHAIALGQTLNISVHTQVRAAHDVAQAILDTIKERHIDLTLMGWKGSTSSPGRIFGDTVDTLIRQAACDVVLIKLGQGLGAKFLTGNTLTSQSSFQTLVRLIQLKRWLVPIAGGPNAQYALQLLPDLISLSRGPEIKLCQVFHPSDLARNTDVLKQDATFLQERFSMSVGTASLCADSVSEAILDLAQKDRCDVIVLGASREGLLQQAVQGNLPEAIARNCNCTVILVRKALA
;
A
#
# COMPACT_ATOMS: atom_id res chain seq x y z
N MET A 1 -18.31 -1.36 -41.89
CA MET A 1 -18.59 -2.76 -42.29
C MET A 1 -17.28 -3.52 -42.33
N THR A 2 -17.15 -4.52 -41.47
CA THR A 2 -16.02 -5.45 -41.42
C THR A 2 -15.91 -6.20 -42.75
N ARG A 3 -14.68 -6.39 -43.23
CA ARG A 3 -14.39 -7.21 -44.41
C ARG A 3 -14.69 -8.67 -44.04
N VAL A 4 -15.92 -9.13 -44.25
CA VAL A 4 -16.34 -10.50 -43.90
C VAL A 4 -16.52 -11.32 -45.18
N PRO A 5 -15.45 -11.92 -45.73
CA PRO A 5 -15.54 -12.71 -46.97
C PRO A 5 -16.46 -13.93 -46.80
N ILE A 6 -16.53 -14.48 -45.58
CA ILE A 6 -17.38 -15.63 -45.24
C ILE A 6 -18.85 -15.35 -45.53
N THR A 7 -19.37 -14.17 -45.19
CA THR A 7 -20.79 -13.83 -45.42
C THR A 7 -21.11 -13.76 -46.90
N SER A 8 -20.21 -13.21 -47.72
CA SER A 8 -20.39 -13.16 -49.18
C SER A 8 -20.36 -14.55 -49.82
N ILE A 9 -19.47 -15.43 -49.35
CA ILE A 9 -19.40 -16.83 -49.81
C ILE A 9 -20.69 -17.58 -49.43
N VAL A 10 -21.17 -17.41 -48.20
CA VAL A 10 -22.39 -18.07 -47.70
C VAL A 10 -23.63 -17.62 -48.47
N ILE A 11 -23.80 -16.33 -48.75
CA ILE A 11 -24.96 -15.81 -49.50
C ILE A 11 -25.00 -16.37 -50.94
N VAL A 12 -23.85 -16.39 -51.63
CA VAL A 12 -23.78 -16.90 -53.01
C VAL A 12 -23.97 -18.41 -53.06
N PHE A 13 -23.44 -19.14 -52.06
CA PHE A 13 -23.68 -20.57 -51.91
C PHE A 13 -25.15 -20.86 -51.61
N GLU A 14 -25.78 -20.11 -50.71
CA GLU A 14 -27.19 -20.30 -50.33
C GLU A 14 -28.14 -20.04 -51.52
N MET A 15 -27.82 -19.07 -52.39
CA MET A 15 -28.61 -18.80 -53.59
C MET A 15 -28.41 -19.80 -54.74
N THR A 16 -27.25 -20.43 -54.84
CA THR A 16 -26.92 -21.31 -55.98
C THR A 16 -27.00 -22.79 -55.65
N MET A 17 -26.85 -23.17 -54.37
CA MET A 17 -26.69 -24.54 -53.87
C MET A 17 -25.65 -25.39 -54.62
N ASP A 18 -24.72 -24.77 -55.35
CA ASP A 18 -23.69 -25.45 -56.14
C ASP A 18 -22.34 -25.44 -55.41
N PHE A 19 -21.89 -26.62 -54.98
CA PHE A 19 -20.62 -26.79 -54.28
C PHE A 19 -19.40 -26.52 -55.16
N ASN A 20 -19.51 -26.61 -56.49
CA ASN A 20 -18.39 -26.37 -57.39
C ASN A 20 -17.98 -24.90 -57.44
N LEU A 21 -18.89 -23.98 -57.09
CA LEU A 21 -18.64 -22.54 -57.07
C LEU A 21 -17.99 -22.07 -55.76
N VAL A 22 -18.06 -22.87 -54.69
CA VAL A 22 -17.56 -22.49 -53.37
C VAL A 22 -16.04 -22.30 -53.38
N LEU A 23 -15.29 -23.25 -53.95
CA LEU A 23 -13.83 -23.21 -53.92
C LEU A 23 -13.25 -22.03 -54.74
N PRO A 24 -13.69 -21.75 -55.98
CA PRO A 24 -13.28 -20.56 -56.72
C PRO A 24 -13.66 -19.25 -56.01
N LEU A 25 -14.85 -19.18 -55.40
CA LEU A 25 -15.28 -18.00 -54.63
C LEU A 25 -14.42 -17.77 -53.38
N MET A 26 -14.07 -18.84 -52.66
CA MET A 26 -13.16 -18.78 -51.51
C MET A 26 -11.77 -18.28 -51.91
N MET A 27 -11.24 -18.76 -53.03
CA MET A 27 -9.95 -18.28 -53.53
C MET A 27 -10.02 -16.82 -53.98
N GLY A 28 -11.04 -16.44 -54.74
CA GLY A 28 -11.20 -15.06 -55.23
C GLY A 28 -11.42 -14.04 -54.11
N SER A 29 -12.29 -14.36 -53.15
CA SER A 29 -12.54 -13.50 -51.99
C SER A 29 -11.35 -13.48 -51.02
N GLY A 30 -10.65 -14.60 -50.85
CA GLY A 30 -9.42 -14.69 -50.06
C GLY A 30 -8.27 -13.86 -50.65
N ILE A 31 -8.04 -13.96 -51.97
CA ILE A 31 -7.03 -13.16 -52.66
C ILE A 31 -7.40 -11.67 -52.58
N SER A 32 -8.67 -11.34 -52.84
CA SER A 32 -9.15 -9.96 -52.72
C SER A 32 -8.97 -9.41 -51.30
N TYR A 33 -9.23 -10.23 -50.27
CA TYR A 33 -8.99 -9.85 -48.87
C TYR A 33 -7.51 -9.58 -48.61
N VAL A 34 -6.61 -10.48 -49.03
CA VAL A 34 -5.15 -10.32 -48.83
C VAL A 34 -4.62 -9.07 -49.55
N VAL A 35 -5.09 -8.81 -50.78
CA VAL A 35 -4.74 -7.61 -51.55
C VAL A 35 -5.28 -6.34 -50.87
N ALA A 36 -6.53 -6.37 -50.40
CA ALA A 36 -7.11 -5.25 -49.68
C ALA A 36 -6.40 -4.96 -48.36
N GLU A 37 -5.92 -6.00 -47.66
CA GLU A 37 -5.19 -5.89 -46.40
C GLU A 37 -3.78 -5.34 -46.61
N THR A 38 -3.14 -5.69 -47.73
CA THR A 38 -1.79 -5.19 -48.08
C THR A 38 -1.81 -3.75 -48.61
N LEU A 39 -2.83 -3.33 -49.37
CA LEU A 39 -2.92 -1.95 -49.89
C LEU A 39 -3.52 -0.94 -48.89
N SER A 40 -4.37 -1.38 -47.97
CA SER A 40 -5.02 -0.49 -47.01
C SER A 40 -5.32 -1.25 -45.72
N PRO A 41 -4.34 -1.30 -44.80
CA PRO A 41 -4.53 -1.88 -43.47
C PRO A 41 -5.50 -1.02 -42.66
N GLY A 42 -6.36 -1.67 -41.88
CA GLY A 42 -7.33 -1.02 -41.00
C GLY A 42 -8.78 -1.13 -41.48
N SER A 43 -9.71 -0.97 -40.53
CA SER A 43 -11.14 -1.02 -40.79
C SER A 43 -11.64 0.31 -41.38
N LEU A 44 -12.76 0.27 -42.09
CA LEU A 44 -13.45 1.49 -42.54
C LEU A 44 -13.78 2.44 -41.38
N TYR A 45 -14.01 1.89 -40.18
CA TYR A 45 -14.26 2.68 -38.98
C TYR A 45 -12.99 3.35 -38.47
N ASP A 46 -11.83 2.69 -38.57
CA ASP A 46 -10.53 3.22 -38.16
C ASP A 46 -10.24 4.50 -38.98
N ARG A 47 -10.46 4.47 -40.30
CA ARG A 47 -10.34 5.66 -41.16
C ARG A 47 -11.38 6.75 -40.88
N LEU A 48 -12.61 6.37 -40.52
CA LEU A 48 -13.67 7.32 -40.20
C LEU A 48 -13.38 8.05 -38.87
N LEU A 49 -12.70 7.36 -37.95
CA LEU A 49 -12.20 7.90 -36.70
C LEU A 49 -10.98 8.80 -36.95
N GLU A 50 -10.04 8.41 -37.81
CA GLU A 50 -8.91 9.25 -38.25
C GLU A 50 -9.39 10.57 -38.87
N TRP A 51 -10.40 10.55 -39.74
CA TRP A 51 -11.01 11.76 -40.29
C TRP A 51 -11.71 12.65 -39.26
N LYS A 52 -12.09 12.09 -38.11
CA LYS A 52 -12.58 12.85 -36.95
C LYS A 52 -11.46 13.25 -35.99
N GLY A 53 -10.20 13.03 -36.36
CA GLY A 53 -9.01 13.32 -35.55
C GLY A 53 -8.74 12.30 -34.44
N ILE A 54 -9.51 11.21 -34.37
CA ILE A 54 -9.38 10.16 -33.36
C ILE A 54 -8.51 9.04 -33.94
N HIS A 55 -7.23 9.03 -33.58
CA HIS A 55 -6.29 8.00 -33.99
C HIS A 55 -6.35 6.86 -32.95
N LEU A 56 -6.93 5.72 -33.34
CA LEU A 56 -6.88 4.50 -32.53
C LEU A 56 -5.52 3.84 -32.73
N GLU A 57 -4.57 4.10 -31.83
CA GLU A 57 -3.37 3.27 -31.73
C GLU A 57 -3.81 1.86 -31.28
N LYS A 58 -3.74 0.88 -32.19
CA LYS A 58 -3.74 -0.54 -31.78
C LYS A 58 -2.44 -0.78 -31.06
N ASP A 59 -2.49 -0.68 -29.75
CA ASP A 59 -1.34 -0.85 -28.88
C ASP A 59 -0.80 -2.29 -29.01
N PRO A 60 0.36 -2.52 -29.67
CA PRO A 60 0.96 -3.85 -29.79
C PRO A 60 1.55 -4.30 -28.44
N THR A 61 1.59 -3.43 -27.44
CA THR A 61 2.32 -3.64 -26.19
C THR A 61 1.61 -4.60 -25.23
N ALA A 62 0.28 -4.72 -25.29
CA ALA A 62 -0.47 -5.59 -24.37
C ALA A 62 -0.11 -7.09 -24.53
N GLU A 63 0.20 -7.55 -25.75
CA GLU A 63 0.70 -8.91 -26.00
C GLU A 63 2.25 -8.98 -25.97
N GLY A 64 2.95 -7.89 -26.29
CA GLY A 64 4.42 -7.84 -26.40
C GLY A 64 5.21 -7.83 -25.08
N VAL A 65 4.65 -7.29 -23.99
CA VAL A 65 5.34 -7.22 -22.69
C VAL A 65 5.54 -8.60 -22.05
N TRP A 66 4.54 -9.49 -22.16
CA TRP A 66 4.60 -10.85 -21.62
C TRP A 66 5.52 -11.78 -22.42
N ALA A 67 5.58 -11.56 -23.74
CA ALA A 67 6.40 -12.34 -24.66
C ALA A 67 7.90 -12.02 -24.53
N SER A 68 8.26 -10.85 -24.01
CA SER A 68 9.65 -10.39 -23.90
C SER A 68 10.30 -10.63 -22.54
N LEU A 69 9.51 -10.66 -21.46
CA LEU A 69 10.02 -10.93 -20.10
C LEU A 69 10.34 -12.41 -19.89
N LYS A 70 11.45 -12.67 -19.20
CA LYS A 70 11.97 -14.00 -18.91
C LYS A 70 11.80 -14.37 -17.44
N ALA A 71 11.87 -15.67 -17.15
CA ALA A 71 11.86 -16.21 -15.80
C ALA A 71 12.92 -15.56 -14.89
N ALA A 72 14.13 -15.32 -15.42
CA ALA A 72 15.22 -14.68 -14.68
C ALA A 72 14.89 -13.28 -14.16
N ASP A 73 14.02 -12.54 -14.85
CA ASP A 73 13.73 -11.14 -14.54
C ASP A 73 12.84 -10.99 -13.30
N ILE A 74 12.14 -12.06 -12.90
CA ILE A 74 11.10 -12.02 -11.85
C ILE A 74 11.32 -13.07 -10.75
N MET A 75 12.11 -14.11 -11.02
CA MET A 75 12.36 -15.17 -10.05
C MET A 75 12.96 -14.64 -8.74
N LYS A 76 12.56 -15.24 -7.63
CA LYS A 76 13.25 -15.05 -6.35
C LYS A 76 14.50 -15.91 -6.34
N THR A 77 15.66 -15.27 -6.22
CA THR A 77 16.97 -15.94 -6.23
C THR A 77 17.37 -16.48 -4.85
N ARG A 78 16.88 -15.85 -3.76
CA ARG A 78 17.04 -16.36 -2.40
C ARG A 78 15.88 -17.30 -2.09
N VAL A 79 16.14 -18.59 -2.23
CA VAL A 79 15.16 -19.65 -2.04
C VAL A 79 15.52 -20.45 -0.79
N GLU A 80 14.60 -20.51 0.17
CA GLU A 80 14.72 -21.46 1.27
C GLU A 80 14.51 -22.89 0.73
N THR A 81 15.43 -23.79 1.04
CA THR A 81 15.40 -25.18 0.56
C THR A 81 15.61 -26.15 1.72
N LEU A 82 15.12 -27.38 1.56
CA LEU A 82 15.29 -28.44 2.56
C LEU A 82 16.16 -29.57 2.00
N PRO A 83 17.07 -30.17 2.79
CA PRO A 83 17.81 -31.35 2.37
C PRO A 83 16.93 -32.59 2.20
N SER A 84 17.19 -33.46 1.23
CA SER A 84 16.41 -34.69 1.01
C SER A 84 16.46 -35.71 2.17
N ARG A 85 17.47 -35.60 3.03
CA ARG A 85 17.72 -36.48 4.18
C ARG A 85 17.09 -36.02 5.50
N ILE A 86 16.50 -34.83 5.53
CA ILE A 86 15.89 -34.28 6.76
C ILE A 86 14.59 -35.03 7.09
N GLY A 87 14.23 -35.11 8.37
CA GLY A 87 13.02 -35.81 8.81
C GLY A 87 11.75 -34.99 8.59
N VAL A 88 10.59 -35.68 8.56
CA VAL A 88 9.27 -35.01 8.41
C VAL A 88 9.01 -34.01 9.53
N ASN A 89 9.38 -34.31 10.78
CA ASN A 89 9.14 -33.41 11.91
C ASN A 89 9.89 -32.08 11.79
N GLU A 90 11.15 -32.13 11.36
CA GLU A 90 11.97 -30.94 11.13
C GLU A 90 11.44 -30.13 9.94
N ALA A 91 10.89 -30.81 8.91
CA ALA A 91 10.19 -30.13 7.83
C ALA A 91 8.93 -29.44 8.32
N ILE A 92 8.10 -30.07 9.16
CA ILE A 92 6.91 -29.44 9.77
C ILE A 92 7.32 -28.19 10.56
N GLN A 93 8.42 -28.26 11.32
CA GLN A 93 8.96 -27.11 12.04
C GLN A 93 9.41 -26.00 11.08
N ALA A 94 10.09 -26.35 9.98
CA ALA A 94 10.47 -25.38 8.95
C ALA A 94 9.26 -24.70 8.30
N PHE A 95 8.17 -25.43 8.02
CA PHE A 95 6.91 -24.86 7.54
C PHE A 95 6.20 -23.97 8.58
N SER A 96 6.37 -24.23 9.87
CA SER A 96 5.80 -23.39 10.94
C SER A 96 6.57 -22.09 11.16
N GLN A 97 7.87 -22.08 10.87
CA GLN A 97 8.75 -20.92 11.05
C GLN A 97 8.84 -20.06 9.79
N SER A 98 8.58 -20.64 8.62
CA SER A 98 8.62 -19.95 7.32
C SER A 98 7.23 -19.50 6.88
N SER A 99 7.19 -18.42 6.08
CA SER A 99 5.97 -17.95 5.42
C SER A 99 5.66 -18.70 4.12
N HIS A 100 6.53 -19.64 3.72
CA HIS A 100 6.44 -20.38 2.47
C HIS A 100 5.57 -21.63 2.59
N ARG A 101 4.71 -21.86 1.59
CA ARG A 101 3.81 -23.02 1.50
C ARG A 101 4.36 -24.15 0.63
N THR A 102 5.57 -23.99 0.11
CA THR A 102 6.25 -24.95 -0.76
C THR A 102 7.76 -24.81 -0.61
N PHE A 103 8.47 -25.92 -0.45
CA PHE A 103 9.93 -25.98 -0.36
C PHE A 103 10.52 -26.86 -1.46
N PRO A 104 11.52 -26.37 -2.20
CA PRO A 104 12.36 -27.21 -3.04
C PRO A 104 13.28 -28.09 -2.20
N ILE A 105 13.37 -29.37 -2.55
CA ILE A 105 14.18 -30.37 -1.86
C ILE A 105 15.49 -30.57 -2.63
N MET A 106 16.60 -30.41 -1.92
CA MET A 106 17.94 -30.40 -2.48
C MET A 106 18.76 -31.60 -2.01
N GLU A 107 19.55 -32.17 -2.91
CA GLU A 107 20.53 -33.21 -2.62
C GLU A 107 21.81 -32.96 -3.41
N ALA A 108 22.96 -32.93 -2.72
CA ALA A 108 24.26 -32.65 -3.34
C ALA A 108 24.26 -31.41 -4.28
N GLY A 109 23.55 -30.35 -3.89
CA GLY A 109 23.43 -29.09 -4.65
C GLY A 109 22.49 -29.15 -5.86
N LYS A 110 21.75 -30.24 -6.05
CA LYS A 110 20.78 -30.44 -7.13
C LYS A 110 19.36 -30.48 -6.59
N LEU A 111 18.41 -29.98 -7.38
CA LEU A 111 16.99 -30.11 -7.11
C LEU A 111 16.55 -31.55 -7.37
N VAL A 112 16.00 -32.22 -6.36
CA VAL A 112 15.55 -33.63 -6.47
C VAL A 112 14.05 -33.79 -6.24
N GLY A 113 13.39 -32.82 -5.61
CA GLY A 113 11.96 -32.86 -5.36
C GLY A 113 11.38 -31.53 -4.93
N ILE A 114 10.07 -31.51 -4.73
CA ILE A 114 9.34 -30.40 -4.13
C ILE A 114 8.38 -30.93 -3.07
N LEU A 115 8.19 -30.17 -2.01
CA LEU A 115 7.29 -30.51 -0.92
C LEU A 115 6.35 -29.34 -0.64
N THR A 116 5.04 -29.60 -0.65
CA THR A 116 4.02 -28.60 -0.31
C THR A 116 3.42 -28.85 1.07
N GLN A 117 2.79 -27.82 1.64
CA GLN A 117 2.06 -27.95 2.91
C GLN A 117 0.92 -28.99 2.82
N SER A 118 0.28 -29.11 1.64
CA SER A 118 -0.78 -30.08 1.39
C SER A 118 -0.25 -31.51 1.39
N ASP A 119 0.97 -31.72 0.88
CA ASP A 119 1.64 -33.03 0.91
C ASP A 119 1.85 -33.46 2.37
N LEU A 120 2.35 -32.55 3.23
CA LEU A 120 2.50 -32.82 4.66
C LEU A 120 1.19 -33.18 5.37
N ALA A 121 0.09 -32.48 5.05
CA ALA A 121 -1.22 -32.78 5.62
C ALA A 121 -1.71 -34.18 5.23
N SER A 122 -1.45 -34.62 3.99
CA SER A 122 -1.79 -35.97 3.53
C SER A 122 -0.93 -37.06 4.19
N ILE A 123 0.30 -36.72 4.59
CA ILE A 123 1.26 -37.63 5.23
C ILE A 123 0.93 -37.83 6.71
N ALA A 124 0.48 -36.79 7.41
CA ALA A 124 0.01 -36.88 8.80
C ALA A 124 -1.15 -37.88 8.96
N GLN A 125 -1.99 -38.05 7.93
CA GLN A 125 -3.08 -39.02 7.91
C GLN A 125 -2.61 -40.47 7.70
N ARG A 126 -1.41 -40.68 7.13
CA ARG A 126 -0.85 -42.00 6.78
C ARG A 126 -0.06 -42.69 7.89
N ARG A 127 0.02 -42.12 9.11
CA ARG A 127 0.79 -42.65 10.27
C ARG A 127 2.25 -42.98 9.94
N LEU A 128 2.90 -42.18 9.08
CA LEU A 128 4.34 -42.27 8.86
C LEU A 128 5.09 -41.75 10.10
N GLY A 129 6.19 -42.42 10.47
CA GLY A 129 7.01 -42.01 11.61
C GLY A 129 7.67 -40.65 11.35
N GLY A 130 7.79 -39.82 12.40
CA GLY A 130 8.37 -38.46 12.27
C GLY A 130 9.82 -38.40 11.78
N GLU A 131 10.51 -39.55 11.82
CA GLU A 131 11.89 -39.79 11.35
C GLU A 131 11.99 -40.12 9.85
N THR A 132 10.86 -40.32 9.14
CA THR A 132 10.88 -40.63 7.70
C THR A 132 11.58 -39.50 6.93
N ALA A 133 12.52 -39.86 6.05
CA ALA A 133 13.29 -38.89 5.28
C ALA A 133 12.41 -38.22 4.20
N LEU A 134 12.64 -36.92 3.94
CA LEU A 134 11.87 -36.17 2.94
C LEU A 134 11.89 -36.78 1.54
N ARG A 135 12.98 -37.47 1.16
CA ARG A 135 13.07 -38.16 -0.14
C ARG A 135 11.95 -39.19 -0.38
N GLU A 136 11.36 -39.74 0.68
CA GLU A 136 10.33 -40.77 0.59
C GLU A 136 8.93 -40.18 0.43
N ILE A 137 8.79 -38.87 0.63
CA ILE A 137 7.50 -38.17 0.66
C ILE A 137 7.40 -36.95 -0.26
N MET A 138 8.53 -36.45 -0.76
CA MET A 138 8.55 -35.35 -1.73
C MET A 138 7.94 -35.78 -3.07
N THR A 139 7.42 -34.81 -3.83
CA THR A 139 7.12 -35.03 -5.24
C THR A 139 8.45 -35.04 -6.02
N PRO A 140 8.88 -36.19 -6.58
CA PRO A 140 10.14 -36.28 -7.31
C PRO A 140 10.02 -35.61 -8.67
N GLU A 141 11.16 -35.16 -9.21
CA GLU A 141 11.27 -34.60 -10.57
C GLU A 141 10.21 -33.50 -10.86
N PRO A 142 10.20 -32.41 -10.05
CA PRO A 142 9.22 -31.35 -10.22
C PRO A 142 9.37 -30.69 -11.60
N ILE A 143 8.26 -30.20 -12.14
CA ILE A 143 8.27 -29.39 -13.36
C ILE A 143 9.06 -28.12 -13.08
N THR A 144 10.11 -27.87 -13.87
CA THR A 144 10.97 -26.68 -13.72
C THR A 144 10.97 -25.84 -14.99
N VAL A 145 11.45 -24.61 -14.85
CA VAL A 145 11.67 -23.69 -15.97
C VAL A 145 13.13 -23.22 -16.00
N ALA A 146 13.65 -22.96 -17.20
CA ALA A 146 14.97 -22.36 -17.36
C ALA A 146 14.87 -20.83 -17.17
N PRO A 147 15.92 -20.16 -16.65
CA PRO A 147 15.91 -18.71 -16.47
C PRO A 147 15.68 -17.93 -17.77
N THR A 148 15.98 -18.52 -18.92
CA THR A 148 15.83 -17.91 -20.25
C THR A 148 14.43 -18.05 -20.85
N GLN A 149 13.55 -18.87 -20.27
CA GLN A 149 12.19 -19.09 -20.77
C GLN A 149 11.29 -17.88 -20.50
N THR A 150 10.33 -17.65 -21.39
CA THR A 150 9.41 -16.51 -21.32
C THR A 150 8.35 -16.69 -20.25
N LEU A 151 7.86 -15.59 -19.68
CA LEU A 151 6.78 -15.64 -18.69
C LEU A 151 5.49 -16.23 -19.24
N THR A 152 5.18 -16.01 -20.52
CA THR A 152 4.02 -16.65 -21.17
C THR A 152 4.10 -18.17 -21.03
N HIS A 153 5.30 -18.74 -21.20
CA HIS A 153 5.52 -20.17 -21.02
C HIS A 153 5.42 -20.59 -19.54
N VAL A 154 5.98 -19.79 -18.61
CA VAL A 154 5.88 -20.04 -17.16
C VAL A 154 4.40 -20.03 -16.70
N LEU A 155 3.62 -19.06 -17.13
CA LEU A 155 2.18 -18.95 -16.84
C LEU A 155 1.40 -20.12 -17.42
N TYR A 156 1.70 -20.51 -18.66
CA TYR A 156 1.11 -21.69 -19.28
C TYR A 156 1.33 -22.93 -18.40
N LEU A 157 2.56 -23.17 -17.94
CA LEU A 157 2.88 -24.32 -17.09
C LEU A 157 2.17 -24.26 -15.73
N LEU A 158 2.18 -23.09 -15.07
CA LEU A 158 1.45 -22.89 -13.81
C LEU A 158 -0.04 -23.20 -13.98
N ASN A 159 -0.65 -22.77 -15.09
CA ASN A 159 -2.07 -22.95 -15.35
C ASN A 159 -2.43 -24.36 -15.78
N HIS A 160 -1.72 -24.89 -16.76
CA HIS A 160 -1.96 -26.21 -17.33
C HIS A 160 -1.80 -27.32 -16.28
N TYR A 161 -0.77 -27.23 -15.44
CA TYR A 161 -0.51 -28.22 -14.39
C TYR A 161 -1.11 -27.83 -13.03
N SER A 162 -1.90 -26.75 -12.96
CA SER A 162 -2.50 -26.23 -11.71
C SER A 162 -1.49 -26.05 -10.57
N LEU A 163 -0.26 -25.66 -10.91
CA LEU A 163 0.83 -25.43 -9.97
C LEU A 163 0.76 -24.00 -9.43
N ASN A 164 1.15 -23.83 -8.17
CA ASN A 164 1.24 -22.52 -7.51
C ASN A 164 2.65 -21.91 -7.60
N CYS A 165 3.63 -22.75 -7.92
CA CYS A 165 5.05 -22.47 -7.79
C CYS A 165 5.83 -23.32 -8.80
N LEU A 166 6.83 -22.74 -9.46
CA LEU A 166 7.77 -23.41 -10.34
C LEU A 166 9.21 -23.13 -9.90
N PRO A 167 10.02 -24.15 -9.64
CA PRO A 167 11.46 -24.01 -9.51
C PRO A 167 12.09 -23.55 -10.83
N VAL A 168 13.00 -22.59 -10.76
CA VAL A 168 13.83 -22.14 -11.88
C VAL A 168 15.18 -22.82 -11.78
N THR A 169 15.58 -23.55 -12.81
CA THR A 169 16.80 -24.36 -12.81
C THR A 169 17.68 -24.12 -14.02
N GLU A 170 18.99 -24.08 -13.80
CA GLU A 170 19.99 -24.25 -14.86
C GLU A 170 20.46 -25.71 -14.84
N GLY A 171 19.94 -26.52 -15.75
CA GLY A 171 20.09 -27.98 -15.68
C GLY A 171 19.40 -28.53 -14.44
N ARG A 172 20.16 -29.10 -13.49
CA ARG A 172 19.64 -29.59 -12.19
C ARG A 172 19.93 -28.66 -11.01
N ARG A 173 20.57 -27.51 -11.25
CA ARG A 173 20.90 -26.54 -10.21
C ARG A 173 19.74 -25.57 -10.04
N LEU A 174 19.22 -25.45 -8.83
CA LEU A 174 18.21 -24.46 -8.48
C LEU A 174 18.84 -23.06 -8.50
N VAL A 175 18.25 -22.15 -9.29
CA VAL A 175 18.70 -20.76 -9.41
C VAL A 175 17.64 -19.76 -8.95
N GLY A 176 16.39 -20.20 -8.81
CA GLY A 176 15.32 -19.41 -8.24
C GLY A 176 14.00 -20.15 -8.16
N VAL A 177 12.95 -19.44 -7.75
CA VAL A 177 11.57 -19.92 -7.73
C VAL A 177 10.65 -18.81 -8.23
N ILE A 178 9.62 -19.18 -8.99
CA ILE A 178 8.57 -18.27 -9.47
C ILE A 178 7.20 -18.79 -9.03
N THR A 179 6.41 -17.91 -8.40
CA THR A 179 5.01 -18.18 -8.06
C THR A 179 4.07 -17.34 -8.91
N ARG A 180 2.79 -17.73 -8.97
CA ARG A 180 1.73 -16.92 -9.62
C ARG A 180 1.69 -15.49 -9.06
N SER A 181 1.86 -15.33 -7.75
CA SER A 181 1.89 -14.03 -7.09
C SER A 181 3.11 -13.19 -7.48
N ASP A 182 4.24 -13.81 -7.81
CA ASP A 182 5.41 -13.10 -8.32
C ASP A 182 5.17 -12.57 -9.72
N ILE A 183 4.49 -13.34 -10.57
CA ILE A 183 4.09 -12.92 -11.91
C ILE A 183 3.04 -11.79 -11.84
N ILE A 184 2.02 -11.92 -11.00
CA ILE A 184 1.01 -10.86 -10.79
C ILE A 184 1.64 -9.60 -10.21
N ARG A 185 2.62 -9.73 -9.31
CA ARG A 185 3.35 -8.57 -8.77
C ARG A 185 4.25 -7.93 -9.82
N ALA A 186 4.90 -8.72 -10.66
CA ALA A 186 5.68 -8.21 -11.78
C ALA A 186 4.80 -7.55 -12.83
N GLU A 187 3.63 -8.10 -13.12
CA GLU A 187 2.59 -7.45 -13.91
C GLU A 187 2.20 -6.13 -13.25
N ALA A 188 1.80 -6.11 -11.97
CA ALA A 188 1.49 -4.88 -11.25
C ALA A 188 2.64 -3.86 -11.28
N ALA A 189 3.90 -4.30 -11.25
CA ALA A 189 5.08 -3.42 -11.31
C ALA A 189 5.42 -2.92 -12.73
N SER A 190 5.29 -3.77 -13.76
CA SER A 190 5.45 -3.41 -15.18
C SER A 190 4.29 -2.57 -15.68
N LEU A 191 3.08 -2.84 -15.17
CA LEU A 191 1.95 -1.94 -15.19
C LEU A 191 2.43 -0.62 -14.55
N THR A 192 2.88 -0.56 -13.29
CA THR A 192 3.33 0.72 -12.68
C THR A 192 4.50 1.43 -13.39
N GLY A 193 5.37 0.73 -14.13
CA GLY A 193 6.51 1.30 -14.86
C GLY A 193 6.21 1.78 -16.29
N GLY A 194 5.21 1.19 -16.96
CA GLY A 194 4.71 1.63 -18.28
C GLY A 194 3.37 2.38 -18.22
N ILE A 195 2.69 2.34 -17.08
CA ILE A 195 1.41 2.98 -16.80
C ILE A 195 1.59 4.28 -16.03
N GLU A 196 2.35 5.18 -16.63
CA GLU A 196 1.94 6.58 -16.55
C GLU A 196 0.94 6.92 -17.67
N ARG A 197 0.73 6.04 -18.67
CA ARG A 197 -0.09 6.36 -19.86
C ARG A 197 -1.36 5.53 -20.10
N LEU A 198 -1.54 4.33 -19.53
CA LEU A 198 -2.61 3.40 -19.97
C LEU A 198 -3.55 2.84 -18.87
N VAL A 199 -3.35 3.15 -17.59
CA VAL A 199 -4.45 3.05 -16.62
C VAL A 199 -5.31 4.24 -16.98
N PRO A 200 -6.60 4.06 -17.34
CA PRO A 200 -7.50 5.20 -17.34
C PRO A 200 -7.35 5.78 -15.95
N LYS A 201 -6.77 6.99 -15.90
CA LYS A 201 -6.56 7.73 -14.66
C LYS A 201 -7.85 7.53 -13.88
N PRO A 202 -7.83 6.90 -12.69
CA PRO A 202 -9.06 6.61 -11.96
C PRO A 202 -9.92 7.86 -12.02
N ASP A 203 -11.19 7.71 -12.44
CA ASP A 203 -12.06 8.85 -12.73
C ASP A 203 -11.85 9.89 -11.63
N PRO A 204 -11.46 11.12 -12.01
CA PRO A 204 -11.02 12.11 -11.05
C PRO A 204 -12.10 12.25 -9.98
N SER A 205 -11.66 12.32 -8.72
CA SER A 205 -12.59 12.44 -7.61
C SER A 205 -13.52 13.64 -7.84
N PHE A 206 -14.83 13.42 -7.80
CA PHE A 206 -15.83 14.43 -8.14
C PHE A 206 -16.24 15.22 -6.89
N LEU A 207 -16.15 16.55 -6.95
CA LEU A 207 -16.54 17.42 -5.85
C LEU A 207 -18.08 17.47 -5.75
N VAL A 208 -18.63 16.93 -4.68
CA VAL A 208 -20.08 16.88 -4.42
C VAL A 208 -20.53 18.12 -3.66
N TYR A 209 -19.73 18.56 -2.68
CA TYR A 209 -20.03 19.71 -1.84
C TYR A 209 -18.73 20.39 -1.41
N GLN A 210 -18.76 21.72 -1.29
CA GLN A 210 -17.66 22.50 -0.74
C GLN A 210 -18.18 23.71 0.05
N SER A 211 -17.54 23.99 1.18
CA SER A 211 -17.63 25.25 1.90
C SER A 211 -16.23 25.87 1.98
N ARG A 212 -16.09 27.13 1.55
CA ARG A 212 -14.82 27.88 1.59
C ARG A 212 -14.92 29.05 2.56
N MET A 213 -13.85 29.25 3.31
CA MET A 213 -13.67 30.40 4.21
C MET A 213 -12.59 31.34 3.65
N PRO A 214 -12.38 32.55 4.21
CA PRO A 214 -11.32 33.44 3.75
C PRO A 214 -9.94 32.77 3.80
N GLU A 215 -9.14 32.95 2.75
CA GLU A 215 -7.80 32.37 2.64
C GLU A 215 -6.79 33.31 3.34
N ILE A 216 -6.65 33.15 4.67
CA ILE A 216 -5.86 34.03 5.55
C ILE A 216 -4.63 33.33 6.15
N GLY A 217 -4.41 32.05 5.88
CA GLY A 217 -3.31 31.28 6.46
C GLY A 217 -2.01 31.35 5.66
N GLN A 218 -0.91 30.92 6.28
CA GLN A 218 0.43 30.85 5.68
C GLN A 218 0.72 29.50 5.00
N GLY A 219 -0.23 28.58 5.01
CA GLY A 219 -0.13 27.23 4.47
C GLY A 219 -1.42 26.46 4.72
N ARG A 220 -1.48 25.20 4.28
CA ARG A 220 -2.69 24.36 4.34
C ARG A 220 -2.42 22.98 4.94
N LEU A 221 -3.27 22.61 5.91
CA LEU A 221 -3.29 21.30 6.53
C LEU A 221 -4.53 20.53 6.08
N LEU A 222 -4.33 19.39 5.41
CA LEU A 222 -5.42 18.50 4.98
C LEU A 222 -5.71 17.40 5.99
N VAL A 223 -6.98 17.24 6.36
CA VAL A 223 -7.45 16.13 7.21
C VAL A 223 -8.56 15.36 6.51
N PRO A 224 -8.31 14.09 6.14
CA PRO A 224 -9.36 13.19 5.66
C PRO A 224 -10.22 12.69 6.84
N LEU A 225 -11.51 13.04 6.85
CA LEU A 225 -12.47 12.75 7.92
C LEU A 225 -13.52 11.70 7.55
N SER A 226 -13.18 10.72 6.69
CA SER A 226 -14.13 9.71 6.22
C SER A 226 -14.54 8.66 7.28
N ASN A 227 -13.81 8.56 8.39
CA ASN A 227 -14.19 7.67 9.51
C ASN A 227 -14.73 8.49 10.68
N PRO A 228 -16.05 8.48 10.93
CA PRO A 228 -16.64 9.24 12.03
C PRO A 228 -16.03 8.89 13.39
N GLN A 229 -15.66 7.62 13.63
CA GLN A 229 -15.13 7.17 14.92
C GLN A 229 -13.79 7.81 15.30
N THR A 230 -13.03 8.28 14.31
CA THR A 230 -11.72 8.92 14.53
C THR A 230 -11.72 10.39 14.14
N ALA A 231 -12.77 10.88 13.47
CA ALA A 231 -12.83 12.21 12.89
C ALA A 231 -12.58 13.31 13.91
N ASP A 232 -13.26 13.27 15.05
CA ASP A 232 -13.14 14.30 16.10
C ASP A 232 -11.74 14.38 16.69
N VAL A 233 -11.12 13.24 16.99
CA VAL A 233 -9.75 13.20 17.54
C VAL A 233 -8.76 13.79 16.54
N LEU A 234 -8.84 13.39 15.28
CA LEU A 234 -7.95 13.89 14.22
C LEU A 234 -8.18 15.38 13.96
N LEU A 235 -9.43 15.82 13.99
CA LEU A 235 -9.82 17.21 13.83
C LEU A 235 -9.27 18.09 14.97
N GLN A 236 -9.31 17.62 16.22
CA GLN A 236 -8.71 18.34 17.35
C GLN A 236 -7.20 18.51 17.18
N PHE A 237 -6.47 17.43 16.85
CA PHE A 237 -5.03 17.52 16.56
C PHE A 237 -4.75 18.51 15.44
N ALA A 238 -5.45 18.37 14.32
CA ALA A 238 -5.23 19.22 13.16
C ALA A 238 -5.58 20.69 13.39
N ALA A 239 -6.65 20.98 14.12
CA ALA A 239 -7.06 22.34 14.42
C ALA A 239 -6.04 23.06 15.31
N THR A 240 -5.51 22.39 16.34
CA THR A 240 -4.45 22.94 17.18
C THR A 240 -3.14 23.12 16.40
N MET A 241 -2.75 22.14 15.58
CA MET A 241 -1.57 22.27 14.73
C MET A 241 -1.72 23.43 13.72
N ALA A 242 -2.91 23.56 13.11
CA ALA A 242 -3.20 24.63 12.17
C ALA A 242 -3.15 26.01 12.86
N GLN A 243 -3.72 26.12 14.07
CA GLN A 243 -3.65 27.35 14.86
C GLN A 243 -2.21 27.76 15.16
N ASN A 244 -1.37 26.84 15.64
CA ASN A 244 0.02 27.14 16.00
C ASN A 244 0.88 27.51 14.79
N LYS A 245 0.63 26.88 13.62
CA LYS A 245 1.34 27.18 12.38
C LYS A 245 0.74 28.33 11.57
N ASN A 246 -0.37 28.92 12.01
CA ASN A 246 -1.20 29.84 11.21
C ASN A 246 -1.59 29.25 9.84
N TYR A 247 -1.90 27.95 9.80
CA TYR A 247 -2.37 27.27 8.60
C TYR A 247 -3.90 27.29 8.51
N GLU A 248 -4.38 27.16 7.29
CA GLU A 248 -5.78 26.87 7.00
C GLU A 248 -6.02 25.37 7.11
N LEU A 249 -7.22 25.00 7.56
CA LEU A 249 -7.61 23.62 7.71
C LEU A 249 -8.51 23.21 6.54
N GLU A 250 -8.09 22.20 5.79
CA GLU A 250 -8.86 21.60 4.70
C GLU A 250 -9.40 20.24 5.18
N CYS A 251 -10.71 20.16 5.42
CA CYS A 251 -11.39 18.94 5.85
C CYS A 251 -11.98 18.22 4.63
N LEU A 252 -11.45 17.05 4.31
CA LEU A 252 -11.89 16.25 3.16
C LEU A 252 -12.67 15.03 3.62
N GLN A 253 -13.84 14.81 3.03
CA GLN A 253 -14.59 13.58 3.19
C GLN A 253 -14.76 12.90 1.84
N ILE A 254 -14.54 11.58 1.82
CA ILE A 254 -14.57 10.80 0.59
C ILE A 254 -15.65 9.75 0.71
N ILE A 255 -16.58 9.78 -0.24
CA ILE A 255 -17.65 8.80 -0.37
C ILE A 255 -17.24 7.84 -1.48
N ILE A 256 -17.07 6.57 -1.10
CA ILE A 256 -16.61 5.53 -2.01
C ILE A 256 -17.76 5.15 -2.94
N VAL A 257 -17.54 5.33 -4.24
CA VAL A 257 -18.48 4.96 -5.28
C VAL A 257 -18.03 3.63 -5.91
N PRO A 258 -18.92 2.64 -6.09
CA PRO A 258 -18.58 1.39 -6.76
C PRO A 258 -18.02 1.62 -8.17
N ARG A 259 -17.04 0.81 -8.59
CA ARG A 259 -16.34 0.96 -9.89
C ARG A 259 -17.24 0.84 -11.13
N HIS A 260 -18.47 0.33 -10.98
CA HIS A 260 -19.42 0.19 -12.07
C HIS A 260 -20.36 1.40 -12.24
N SER A 261 -20.27 2.39 -11.35
CA SER A 261 -21.11 3.60 -11.34
C SER A 261 -20.24 4.85 -11.35
N LYS A 262 -20.51 5.84 -12.20
CA LYS A 262 -19.67 7.05 -12.24
C LYS A 262 -19.83 7.89 -10.97
N PRO A 263 -18.75 8.46 -10.40
CA PRO A 263 -18.84 9.33 -9.23
C PRO A 263 -19.72 10.58 -9.44
N SER A 264 -19.82 11.07 -10.68
CA SER A 264 -20.66 12.23 -11.04
C SER A 264 -22.17 11.94 -11.09
N GLU A 265 -22.56 10.67 -11.24
CA GLU A 265 -23.96 10.25 -11.48
C GLU A 265 -24.53 9.44 -10.31
N SER A 266 -23.71 9.15 -9.30
CA SER A 266 -24.11 8.32 -8.16
C SER A 266 -24.84 9.16 -7.10
N PRO A 267 -25.99 8.71 -6.58
CA PRO A 267 -26.65 9.39 -5.47
C PRO A 267 -25.77 9.28 -4.21
N VAL A 268 -25.60 10.40 -3.52
CA VAL A 268 -24.71 10.51 -2.36
C VAL A 268 -25.53 10.97 -1.15
N ASP A 269 -25.49 10.21 -0.06
CA ASP A 269 -26.05 10.66 1.22
C ASP A 269 -25.03 11.55 1.95
N LEU A 270 -25.41 12.81 2.16
CA LEU A 270 -24.58 13.81 2.82
C LEU A 270 -24.90 13.99 4.31
N GLY A 271 -25.82 13.21 4.89
CA GLY A 271 -26.30 13.42 6.27
C GLY A 271 -25.17 13.44 7.30
N VAL A 272 -24.39 12.35 7.39
CA VAL A 272 -23.24 12.25 8.30
C VAL A 272 -22.13 13.20 7.89
N SER A 273 -21.95 13.39 6.58
CA SER A 273 -20.90 14.25 6.04
C SER A 273 -21.07 15.71 6.46
N ARG A 274 -22.30 16.22 6.37
CA ARG A 274 -22.66 17.57 6.76
C ARG A 274 -22.48 17.80 8.24
N GLN A 275 -22.90 16.83 9.06
CA GLN A 275 -22.68 16.84 10.50
C GLN A 275 -21.19 17.02 10.87
N ILE A 276 -20.29 16.25 10.25
CA ILE A 276 -18.84 16.38 10.47
C ILE A 276 -18.32 17.74 9.98
N SER A 277 -18.80 18.24 8.84
CA SER A 277 -18.39 19.54 8.30
C SER A 277 -18.83 20.71 9.18
N ASP A 278 -20.06 20.71 9.66
CA ASP A 278 -20.60 21.73 10.56
C ASP A 278 -19.81 21.77 11.87
N HIS A 279 -19.45 20.60 12.40
CA HIS A 279 -18.59 20.49 13.58
C HIS A 279 -17.18 21.05 13.34
N ALA A 280 -16.56 20.73 12.21
CA ALA A 280 -15.25 21.26 11.83
C ALA A 280 -15.26 22.79 11.71
N ILE A 281 -16.29 23.36 11.11
CA ILE A 281 -16.46 24.81 10.99
C ILE A 281 -16.66 25.46 12.37
N ALA A 282 -17.49 24.87 13.24
CA ALA A 282 -17.73 25.38 14.58
C ALA A 282 -16.45 25.36 15.45
N LEU A 283 -15.66 24.29 15.36
CA LEU A 283 -14.34 24.22 16.00
C LEU A 283 -13.40 25.30 15.46
N GLY A 284 -13.42 25.50 14.14
CA GLY A 284 -12.63 26.52 13.47
C GLY A 284 -12.91 27.93 13.96
N GLN A 285 -14.18 28.28 14.10
CA GLN A 285 -14.63 29.57 14.65
C GLN A 285 -14.16 29.77 16.10
N THR A 286 -14.21 28.70 16.91
CA THR A 286 -13.76 28.74 18.31
C THR A 286 -12.26 29.00 18.43
N LEU A 287 -11.46 28.42 17.53
CA LEU A 287 -10.00 28.53 17.53
C LEU A 287 -9.47 29.65 16.62
N ASN A 288 -10.37 30.41 15.97
CA ASN A 288 -10.05 31.45 15.00
C ASN A 288 -9.16 30.96 13.83
N ILE A 289 -9.46 29.78 13.30
CA ILE A 289 -8.79 29.20 12.13
C ILE A 289 -9.75 29.15 10.94
N SER A 290 -9.23 29.36 9.73
CA SER A 290 -10.01 29.22 8.50
C SER A 290 -10.20 27.74 8.17
N VAL A 291 -11.45 27.26 8.18
CA VAL A 291 -11.78 25.86 7.92
C VAL A 291 -12.57 25.74 6.62
N HIS A 292 -11.95 25.09 5.64
CA HIS A 292 -12.58 24.68 4.40
C HIS A 292 -13.06 23.24 4.53
N THR A 293 -14.25 22.94 4.04
CA THR A 293 -14.78 21.57 4.04
C THR A 293 -15.14 21.16 2.63
N GLN A 294 -14.86 19.92 2.26
CA GLN A 294 -15.21 19.36 0.96
C GLN A 294 -15.63 17.89 1.07
N VAL A 295 -16.62 17.52 0.28
CA VAL A 295 -17.08 16.14 0.11
C VAL A 295 -16.83 15.73 -1.34
N ARG A 296 -16.06 14.66 -1.54
CA ARG A 296 -15.76 14.12 -2.87
C ARG A 296 -16.29 12.70 -3.01
N ALA A 297 -16.85 12.39 -4.18
CA ALA A 297 -17.19 11.04 -4.59
C ALA A 297 -16.02 10.45 -5.38
N ALA A 298 -15.55 9.25 -5.03
CA ALA A 298 -14.39 8.66 -5.70
C ALA A 298 -14.41 7.13 -5.66
N HIS A 299 -13.71 6.49 -6.59
CA HIS A 299 -13.49 5.04 -6.58
C HIS A 299 -12.36 4.61 -5.65
N ASP A 300 -11.39 5.49 -5.44
CA ASP A 300 -10.20 5.25 -4.64
C ASP A 300 -9.98 6.40 -3.66
N VAL A 301 -9.86 6.05 -2.37
CA VAL A 301 -9.69 7.02 -1.29
C VAL A 301 -8.32 7.70 -1.38
N ALA A 302 -7.27 6.94 -1.71
CA ALA A 302 -5.91 7.48 -1.75
C ALA A 302 -5.78 8.50 -2.87
N GLN A 303 -6.31 8.18 -4.05
CA GLN A 303 -6.29 9.08 -5.19
C GLN A 303 -7.08 10.36 -4.90
N ALA A 304 -8.26 10.28 -4.29
CA ALA A 304 -9.03 11.48 -3.97
C ALA A 304 -8.29 12.43 -3.01
N ILE A 305 -7.50 11.87 -2.08
CA ILE A 305 -6.64 12.66 -1.20
C ILE A 305 -5.49 13.27 -1.98
N LEU A 306 -4.82 12.50 -2.86
CA LEU A 306 -3.73 12.99 -3.69
C LEU A 306 -4.18 14.10 -4.66
N ASP A 307 -5.36 13.94 -5.29
CA ASP A 307 -6.00 14.96 -6.12
C ASP A 307 -6.20 16.24 -5.31
N THR A 308 -6.73 16.11 -4.09
CA THR A 308 -6.95 17.24 -3.19
C THR A 308 -5.63 17.91 -2.77
N ILE A 309 -4.60 17.12 -2.44
CA ILE A 309 -3.25 17.64 -2.11
C ILE A 309 -2.73 18.51 -3.24
N LYS A 310 -2.88 18.05 -4.48
CA LYS A 310 -2.41 18.75 -5.68
C LYS A 310 -3.25 19.99 -5.99
N GLU A 311 -4.58 19.86 -5.99
CA GLU A 311 -5.51 20.94 -6.34
C GLU A 311 -5.52 22.09 -5.33
N ARG A 312 -5.35 21.77 -4.04
CA ARG A 312 -5.43 22.75 -2.95
C ARG A 312 -4.06 23.22 -2.48
N HIS A 313 -2.97 22.72 -3.05
CA HIS A 313 -1.59 23.03 -2.65
C HIS A 313 -1.39 22.80 -1.14
N ILE A 314 -1.63 21.56 -0.72
CA ILE A 314 -1.54 21.18 0.69
C ILE A 314 -0.06 21.03 1.09
N ASP A 315 0.34 21.64 2.21
CA ASP A 315 1.70 21.56 2.75
C ASP A 315 1.89 20.36 3.68
N LEU A 316 0.83 20.02 4.44
CA LEU A 316 0.83 18.95 5.43
C LEU A 316 -0.50 18.19 5.40
N THR A 317 -0.46 16.87 5.40
CA THR A 317 -1.66 16.04 5.62
C THR A 317 -1.58 15.25 6.92
N LEU A 318 -2.67 15.24 7.68
CA LEU A 318 -2.83 14.48 8.91
C LEU A 318 -3.95 13.44 8.71
N MET A 319 -3.64 12.17 8.94
CA MET A 319 -4.59 11.06 8.75
C MET A 319 -4.49 10.04 9.88
N GLY A 320 -5.63 9.44 10.25
CA GLY A 320 -5.66 8.28 11.12
C GLY A 320 -5.32 6.96 10.40
N TRP A 321 -4.55 6.08 11.02
CA TRP A 321 -4.33 4.72 10.54
C TRP A 321 -4.75 3.67 11.59
N LYS A 322 -5.19 2.49 11.13
CA LYS A 322 -5.83 1.47 11.98
C LYS A 322 -4.86 0.54 12.75
N GLY A 323 -3.55 0.62 12.53
CA GLY A 323 -2.57 -0.23 13.21
C GLY A 323 -2.36 -1.64 12.63
N SER A 324 -3.16 -2.08 11.65
CA SER A 324 -3.10 -3.45 11.13
C SER A 324 -3.54 -3.54 9.67
N THR A 325 -2.84 -4.34 8.86
CA THR A 325 -3.24 -4.74 7.51
C THR A 325 -3.58 -6.24 7.47
N SER A 326 -4.62 -6.60 6.72
CA SER A 326 -4.97 -8.00 6.42
C SER A 326 -4.48 -8.45 5.04
N SER A 327 -3.93 -7.52 4.25
CA SER A 327 -3.53 -7.74 2.86
C SER A 327 -2.04 -8.10 2.77
N PRO A 328 -1.67 -9.26 2.19
CA PRO A 328 -0.27 -9.66 2.03
C PRO A 328 0.53 -8.63 1.20
N GLY A 329 1.66 -8.15 1.73
CA GLY A 329 2.55 -7.19 1.04
C GLY A 329 2.22 -5.70 1.27
N ARG A 330 1.26 -5.38 2.15
CA ARG A 330 0.92 -4.02 2.57
C ARG A 330 1.31 -3.77 4.02
N ILE A 331 1.82 -2.57 4.31
CA ILE A 331 2.41 -2.25 5.62
C ILE A 331 1.41 -1.53 6.52
N PHE A 332 0.76 -0.48 6.01
CA PHE A 332 -0.25 0.30 6.74
C PHE A 332 -1.64 0.26 6.09
N GLY A 333 -1.72 -0.21 4.84
CA GLY A 333 -2.94 -0.42 4.05
C GLY A 333 -2.88 0.29 2.70
N ASP A 334 -3.81 -0.02 1.78
CA ASP A 334 -3.77 0.53 0.40
C ASP A 334 -3.71 2.07 0.37
N THR A 335 -4.51 2.75 1.19
CA THR A 335 -4.56 4.22 1.24
C THR A 335 -3.28 4.84 1.79
N VAL A 336 -2.83 4.37 2.97
CA VAL A 336 -1.68 4.95 3.67
C VAL A 336 -0.38 4.68 2.91
N ASP A 337 -0.20 3.45 2.41
CA ASP A 337 0.99 3.08 1.63
C ASP A 337 1.12 3.92 0.35
N THR A 338 -0.03 4.25 -0.28
CA THR A 338 -0.07 5.08 -1.48
C THR A 338 0.28 6.55 -1.16
N LEU A 339 -0.25 7.09 -0.05
CA LEU A 339 0.08 8.45 0.41
C LEU A 339 1.55 8.60 0.82
N ILE A 340 2.12 7.63 1.55
CA ILE A 340 3.54 7.64 1.91
C ILE A 340 4.42 7.69 0.65
N ARG A 341 4.01 6.98 -0.41
CA ARG A 341 4.77 6.86 -1.66
C ARG A 341 4.64 8.09 -2.57
N GLN A 342 3.43 8.61 -2.73
CA GLN A 342 3.09 9.57 -3.78
C GLN A 342 2.77 10.98 -3.30
N ALA A 343 2.48 11.20 -2.01
CA ALA A 343 2.14 12.54 -1.53
C ALA A 343 3.34 13.49 -1.62
N ALA A 344 3.13 14.61 -2.31
CA ALA A 344 4.12 15.67 -2.47
C ALA A 344 4.30 16.53 -1.21
N CYS A 345 3.39 16.41 -0.24
CA CYS A 345 3.39 17.15 1.02
C CYS A 345 3.99 16.35 2.18
N ASP A 346 4.14 17.01 3.33
CA ASP A 346 4.47 16.35 4.59
C ASP A 346 3.30 15.48 5.04
N VAL A 347 3.58 14.34 5.68
CA VAL A 347 2.55 13.37 6.10
C VAL A 347 2.72 13.06 7.59
N VAL A 348 1.64 13.24 8.33
CA VAL A 348 1.49 12.81 9.72
C VAL A 348 0.41 11.74 9.80
N LEU A 349 0.79 10.56 10.29
CA LEU A 349 -0.11 9.45 10.49
C LEU A 349 -0.31 9.23 12.00
N ILE A 350 -1.56 9.02 12.43
CA ILE A 350 -1.89 8.81 13.83
C ILE A 350 -2.62 7.48 14.01
N LYS A 351 -2.00 6.54 14.73
CA LYS A 351 -2.71 5.40 15.32
C LYS A 351 -3.16 5.79 16.71
N LEU A 352 -4.46 5.75 16.95
CA LEU A 352 -5.03 6.04 18.26
C LEU A 352 -4.85 4.83 19.20
N GLY A 353 -4.42 5.11 20.43
CA GLY A 353 -4.37 4.11 21.51
C GLY A 353 -5.75 3.62 21.93
N GLN A 354 -5.80 2.50 22.64
CA GLN A 354 -7.06 1.96 23.17
C GLN A 354 -7.74 3.00 24.08
N GLY A 355 -8.99 3.37 23.74
CA GLY A 355 -9.77 4.33 24.52
C GLY A 355 -9.82 5.77 23.98
N LEU A 356 -8.97 6.18 23.03
CA LEU A 356 -9.10 7.49 22.36
C LEU A 356 -10.07 7.46 21.17
N GLY A 357 -10.29 6.29 20.56
CA GLY A 357 -11.35 6.08 19.56
C GLY A 357 -12.73 5.96 20.21
N ALA A 358 -13.29 7.06 20.72
CA ALA A 358 -14.68 7.07 21.17
C ALA A 358 -15.63 7.02 19.95
N LYS A 359 -16.82 6.42 20.11
CA LYS A 359 -17.87 6.52 19.10
C LYS A 359 -18.35 7.98 19.03
N PHE A 360 -17.77 8.74 18.11
CA PHE A 360 -18.19 10.12 17.80
C PHE A 360 -19.68 10.22 17.44
N LEU A 361 -20.24 9.14 16.88
CA LEU A 361 -21.67 8.96 16.63
C LEU A 361 -22.21 7.87 17.56
N THR A 362 -23.06 8.23 18.51
CA THR A 362 -23.88 7.29 19.29
C THR A 362 -25.34 7.45 18.85
N GLY A 363 -25.74 6.65 17.86
CA GLY A 363 -26.94 6.94 17.06
C GLY A 363 -26.68 8.00 15.97
N ASN A 364 -27.68 8.31 15.15
CA ASN A 364 -27.58 9.24 14.00
C ASN A 364 -27.39 10.73 14.41
N THR A 365 -27.00 11.02 15.65
CA THR A 365 -26.91 12.40 16.16
C THR A 365 -25.56 12.65 16.83
N LEU A 366 -24.92 13.76 16.46
CA LEU A 366 -23.79 14.35 17.16
C LEU A 366 -24.25 14.88 18.52
N THR A 367 -23.52 14.58 19.58
CA THR A 367 -23.77 15.18 20.90
C THR A 367 -22.55 16.03 21.28
N SER A 368 -22.75 17.27 21.73
CA SER A 368 -21.65 18.12 22.23
C SER A 368 -20.85 17.46 23.37
N GLN A 369 -21.47 16.50 24.07
CA GLN A 369 -20.84 15.70 25.10
C GLN A 369 -19.72 14.79 24.58
N SER A 370 -19.80 14.26 23.35
CA SER A 370 -18.75 13.38 22.82
C SER A 370 -17.47 14.14 22.51
N SER A 371 -17.56 15.33 21.91
CA SER A 371 -16.37 16.15 21.62
C SER A 371 -15.70 16.68 22.88
N PHE A 372 -16.46 17.03 23.91
CA PHE A 372 -15.90 17.39 25.21
C PHE A 372 -15.14 16.21 25.85
N GLN A 373 -15.70 14.99 25.80
CA GLN A 373 -15.02 13.79 26.31
C GLN A 373 -13.71 13.50 25.56
N THR A 374 -13.71 13.68 24.23
CA THR A 374 -12.48 13.57 23.42
C THR A 374 -11.43 14.56 23.87
N LEU A 375 -11.80 15.84 24.02
CA LEU A 375 -10.91 16.89 24.51
C LEU A 375 -10.34 16.57 25.89
N VAL A 376 -11.18 16.13 26.84
CA VAL A 376 -10.73 15.71 28.18
C VAL A 376 -9.71 14.58 28.10
N ARG A 377 -9.90 13.59 27.23
CA ARG A 377 -8.95 12.48 27.04
C ARG A 377 -7.64 12.95 26.41
N LEU A 378 -7.70 13.85 25.43
CA LEU A 378 -6.50 14.41 24.78
C LEU A 378 -5.67 15.25 25.76
N ILE A 379 -6.34 16.03 26.62
CA ILE A 379 -5.69 16.82 27.69
C ILE A 379 -4.95 15.93 28.69
N GLN A 380 -5.38 14.68 28.87
CA GLN A 380 -4.77 13.71 29.78
C GLN A 380 -3.52 13.00 29.23
N LEU A 381 -3.18 13.19 27.94
CA LEU A 381 -1.94 12.67 27.38
C LEU A 381 -0.75 13.39 28.02
N LYS A 382 0.00 12.72 28.89
CA LYS A 382 1.08 13.36 29.65
C LYS A 382 2.45 12.90 29.21
N ARG A 383 2.65 11.60 28.99
CA ARG A 383 3.98 11.03 28.77
C ARG A 383 4.21 10.75 27.30
N TRP A 384 5.08 11.57 26.71
CA TRP A 384 5.42 11.54 25.29
C TRP A 384 6.82 10.96 25.11
N LEU A 385 6.91 9.84 24.40
CA LEU A 385 8.18 9.20 24.05
C LEU A 385 8.55 9.54 22.60
N VAL A 386 9.76 10.03 22.39
CA VAL A 386 10.26 10.33 21.04
C VAL A 386 11.59 9.62 20.83
N PRO A 387 11.56 8.47 20.13
CA PRO A 387 12.77 7.79 19.71
C PRO A 387 13.52 8.59 18.65
N ILE A 388 14.82 8.80 18.89
CA ILE A 388 15.72 9.53 18.02
C ILE A 388 16.76 8.56 17.47
N ALA A 389 16.71 8.34 16.16
CA ALA A 389 17.73 7.60 15.42
C ALA A 389 18.70 8.54 14.67
N GLY A 390 18.49 9.86 14.76
CA GLY A 390 19.10 10.85 13.88
C GLY A 390 18.37 10.95 12.52
N GLY A 391 18.83 11.88 11.68
CA GLY A 391 18.32 12.08 10.33
C GLY A 391 17.13 13.06 10.20
N PRO A 392 16.74 13.41 8.96
CA PRO A 392 15.86 14.54 8.69
C PRO A 392 14.43 14.35 9.19
N ASN A 393 13.91 13.11 9.21
CA ASN A 393 12.55 12.85 9.66
C ASN A 393 12.43 12.85 11.20
N ALA A 394 13.47 12.42 11.92
CA ALA A 394 13.51 12.53 13.38
C ALA A 394 13.53 14.01 13.80
N GLN A 395 14.36 14.82 13.15
CA GLN A 395 14.38 16.27 13.37
C GLN A 395 13.04 16.93 13.03
N TYR A 396 12.41 16.52 11.93
CA TYR A 396 11.09 17.04 11.57
C TYR A 396 10.01 16.65 12.59
N ALA A 397 10.06 15.43 13.15
CA ALA A 397 9.18 15.04 14.25
C ALA A 397 9.35 15.93 15.49
N LEU A 398 10.59 16.32 15.83
CA LEU A 398 10.88 17.27 16.91
C LEU A 398 10.36 18.68 16.60
N GLN A 399 10.40 19.10 15.34
CA GLN A 399 9.85 20.40 14.90
C GLN A 399 8.32 20.45 14.98
N LEU A 400 7.63 19.33 14.75
CA LEU A 400 6.17 19.23 14.88
C LEU A 400 5.71 18.96 16.32
N LEU A 401 6.60 18.49 17.20
CA LEU A 401 6.26 18.08 18.55
C LEU A 401 5.52 19.16 19.36
N PRO A 402 5.93 20.45 19.38
CA PRO A 402 5.20 21.51 20.09
C PRO A 402 3.74 21.64 19.64
N ASP A 403 3.49 21.47 18.34
CA ASP A 403 2.15 21.54 17.76
C ASP A 403 1.28 20.36 18.20
N LEU A 404 1.87 19.16 18.29
CA LEU A 404 1.18 17.94 18.71
C LEU A 404 0.84 17.92 20.21
N ILE A 405 1.75 18.41 21.05
CA ILE A 405 1.57 18.39 22.50
C ILE A 405 0.72 19.56 23.03
N SER A 406 0.39 20.55 22.20
CA SER A 406 -0.36 21.74 22.64
C SER A 406 -1.75 21.40 23.19
N LEU A 407 -2.29 20.23 22.83
CA LEU A 407 -3.52 19.68 23.41
C LEU A 407 -3.35 19.10 24.81
N SER A 408 -2.12 18.79 25.24
CA SER A 408 -1.78 18.11 26.49
C SER A 408 -1.54 19.11 27.62
N ARG A 409 -2.07 18.84 28.83
CA ARG A 409 -1.81 19.69 30.00
C ARG A 409 -0.60 19.20 30.79
N GLY A 410 0.53 19.89 30.63
CA GLY A 410 1.79 19.57 31.30
C GLY A 410 2.46 18.31 30.73
N PRO A 411 2.82 18.30 29.43
CA PRO A 411 3.46 17.15 28.80
C PRO A 411 4.87 16.91 29.36
N GLU A 412 5.16 15.67 29.70
CA GLU A 412 6.48 15.15 30.04
C GLU A 412 7.06 14.49 28.78
N ILE A 413 8.12 15.10 28.23
CA ILE A 413 8.77 14.60 27.02
C ILE A 413 9.98 13.78 27.43
N LYS A 414 10.09 12.58 26.87
CA LYS A 414 11.28 11.73 27.01
C LYS A 414 11.81 11.42 25.62
N LEU A 415 13.04 11.85 25.36
CA LEU A 415 13.79 11.47 24.17
C LEU A 415 14.55 10.19 24.47
N CYS A 416 14.52 9.22 23.57
CA CYS A 416 15.34 8.01 23.73
C CYS A 416 16.15 7.68 22.48
N GLN A 417 17.36 7.20 22.68
CA GLN A 417 18.21 6.68 21.61
C GLN A 417 18.58 5.23 21.94
N VAL A 418 18.41 4.34 20.96
CA VAL A 418 18.74 2.92 21.09
C VAL A 418 20.03 2.64 20.33
N PHE A 419 20.99 2.00 21.01
CA PHE A 419 22.26 1.57 20.46
C PHE A 419 22.27 0.04 20.36
N HIS A 420 22.87 -0.47 19.28
CA HIS A 420 23.12 -1.91 19.18
C HIS A 420 24.30 -2.29 20.09
N PRO A 421 24.34 -3.47 20.72
CA PRO A 421 25.47 -3.89 21.55
C PRO A 421 26.83 -3.88 20.84
N SER A 422 26.81 -3.99 19.50
CA SER A 422 27.99 -3.89 18.63
C SER A 422 28.54 -2.47 18.46
N ASP A 423 27.79 -1.44 18.84
CA ASP A 423 28.18 -0.04 18.68
C ASP A 423 29.22 0.35 19.75
N LEU A 424 30.49 0.31 19.36
CA LEU A 424 31.64 0.61 20.22
C LEU A 424 31.71 2.08 20.66
N ALA A 425 31.10 2.98 19.91
CA ALA A 425 31.04 4.42 20.20
C ALA A 425 29.58 4.85 20.44
N ARG A 426 29.11 4.75 21.67
CA ARG A 426 27.78 5.22 22.10
C ARG A 426 27.74 6.75 22.14
N ASN A 427 27.63 7.38 20.97
CA ASN A 427 27.55 8.83 20.87
C ASN A 427 26.12 9.30 21.24
N THR A 428 26.02 10.04 22.35
CA THR A 428 24.78 10.64 22.86
C THR A 428 24.66 12.13 22.56
N ASP A 429 25.57 12.70 21.77
CA ASP A 429 25.61 14.12 21.45
C ASP A 429 24.37 14.56 20.67
N VAL A 430 23.89 13.72 19.73
CA VAL A 430 22.63 13.97 19.00
C VAL A 430 21.45 14.05 19.97
N LEU A 431 21.34 13.09 20.89
CA LEU A 431 20.29 13.06 21.91
C LEU A 431 20.33 14.29 22.83
N LYS A 432 21.53 14.73 23.23
CA LYS A 432 21.71 15.93 24.05
C LYS A 432 21.36 17.19 23.27
N GLN A 433 21.83 17.31 22.04
CA GLN A 433 21.56 18.44 21.16
C GLN A 433 20.05 18.60 20.91
N ASP A 434 19.36 17.50 20.61
CA ASP A 434 17.93 17.51 20.38
C ASP A 434 17.14 17.83 21.66
N ALA A 435 17.60 17.36 22.83
CA ALA A 435 17.03 17.74 24.12
C ALA A 435 17.20 19.24 24.40
N THR A 436 18.40 19.78 24.19
CA THR A 436 18.70 21.21 24.36
C THR A 436 17.87 22.05 23.40
N PHE A 437 17.75 21.63 22.13
CA PHE A 437 16.91 22.31 21.13
C PHE A 437 15.46 22.43 21.61
N LEU A 438 14.88 21.36 22.16
CA LEU A 438 13.52 21.39 22.68
C LEU A 438 13.38 22.25 23.95
N GLN A 439 14.37 22.21 24.85
CA GLN A 439 14.38 23.00 26.09
C GLN A 439 14.50 24.50 25.80
N GLU A 440 15.46 24.90 24.96
CA GLU A 440 15.75 26.31 24.66
C GLU A 440 14.68 26.94 23.77
N ARG A 441 14.26 26.25 22.71
CA ARG A 441 13.36 26.83 21.71
C ARG A 441 11.89 26.84 22.12
N PHE A 442 11.50 25.89 22.97
CA PHE A 442 10.09 25.67 23.31
C PHE A 442 9.82 25.63 24.81
N SER A 443 10.82 25.88 25.68
CA SER A 443 10.68 25.91 27.14
C SER A 443 10.05 24.64 27.73
N MET A 444 10.36 23.47 27.15
CA MET A 444 9.78 22.19 27.54
C MET A 444 10.71 21.43 28.50
N SER A 445 10.14 20.70 29.47
CA SER A 445 10.90 19.76 30.29
C SER A 445 11.13 18.47 29.50
N VAL A 446 12.40 18.15 29.25
CA VAL A 446 12.80 17.02 28.40
C VAL A 446 13.73 16.10 29.17
N GLY A 447 13.29 14.87 29.41
CA GLY A 447 14.13 13.77 29.87
C GLY A 447 14.84 13.07 28.71
N THR A 448 16.00 12.48 28.98
CA THR A 448 16.75 11.69 27.99
C THR A 448 17.00 10.29 28.50
N ALA A 449 16.98 9.31 27.60
CA ALA A 449 17.29 7.91 27.90
C ALA A 449 18.17 7.31 26.78
N SER A 450 19.22 6.61 27.17
CA SER A 450 20.05 5.83 26.26
C SER A 450 19.86 4.35 26.59
N LEU A 451 19.47 3.57 25.58
CA LEU A 451 19.17 2.14 25.70
C LEU A 451 20.16 1.32 24.87
N CYS A 452 20.50 0.12 25.34
CA CYS A 452 21.29 -0.84 24.58
C CYS A 452 20.46 -2.10 24.39
N ALA A 453 20.19 -2.49 23.15
CA ALA A 453 19.34 -3.64 22.82
C ALA A 453 19.60 -4.17 21.42
N ASP A 454 19.38 -5.47 21.21
CA ASP A 454 19.52 -6.13 19.90
C ASP A 454 18.42 -5.70 18.91
N SER A 455 17.23 -5.35 19.42
CA SER A 455 16.10 -4.88 18.63
C SER A 455 15.68 -3.47 19.07
N VAL A 456 15.75 -2.52 18.14
CA VAL A 456 15.32 -1.13 18.37
C VAL A 456 13.82 -1.06 18.68
N SER A 457 13.01 -1.86 17.99
CA SER A 457 11.56 -1.89 18.16
C SER A 457 11.14 -2.40 19.54
N GLU A 458 11.75 -3.49 20.01
CA GLU A 458 11.46 -4.08 21.32
C GLU A 458 11.91 -3.14 22.44
N ALA A 459 13.11 -2.54 22.32
CA ALA A 459 13.60 -1.59 23.32
C ALA A 459 12.68 -0.38 23.50
N ILE A 460 12.13 0.15 22.40
CA ILE A 460 11.18 1.27 22.45
C ILE A 460 9.85 0.81 23.07
N LEU A 461 9.34 -0.37 22.72
CA LEU A 461 8.11 -0.92 23.27
C LEU A 461 8.23 -1.20 24.77
N ASP A 462 9.35 -1.78 25.21
CA ASP A 462 9.65 -2.04 26.62
C ASP A 462 9.74 -0.75 27.43
N LEU A 463 10.43 0.26 26.89
CA LEU A 463 10.51 1.58 27.53
C LEU A 463 9.13 2.23 27.63
N ALA A 464 8.35 2.18 26.54
CA ALA A 464 7.00 2.72 26.51
C ALA A 464 6.08 2.03 27.53
N GLN A 465 6.20 0.71 27.70
CA GLN A 465 5.44 -0.04 28.70
C GLN A 465 5.90 0.28 30.13
N LYS A 466 7.22 0.32 30.37
CA LYS A 466 7.82 0.60 31.68
C LYS A 466 7.45 1.98 32.20
N ASP A 467 7.54 3.00 31.34
CA ASP A 467 7.21 4.37 31.69
C ASP A 467 5.71 4.68 31.53
N ARG A 468 4.93 3.70 31.05
CA ARG A 468 3.51 3.78 30.70
C ARG A 468 3.23 4.99 29.80
N CYS A 469 3.99 5.14 28.73
CA CYS A 469 3.87 6.23 27.78
C CYS A 469 2.48 6.27 27.14
N ASP A 470 1.95 7.47 26.98
CA ASP A 470 0.62 7.69 26.39
C ASP A 470 0.73 7.85 24.86
N VAL A 471 1.83 8.45 24.40
CA VAL A 471 2.12 8.71 22.98
C VAL A 471 3.57 8.37 22.63
N ILE A 472 3.78 7.75 21.46
CA ILE A 472 5.09 7.58 20.82
C ILE A 472 5.10 8.38 19.52
N VAL A 473 6.09 9.25 19.31
CA VAL A 473 6.28 10.01 18.06
C VAL A 473 7.53 9.53 17.35
N LEU A 474 7.39 9.10 16.09
CA LEU A 474 8.47 8.54 15.29
C LEU A 474 8.64 9.33 13.99
N GLY A 475 9.88 9.75 13.71
CA GLY A 475 10.26 10.21 12.38
C GLY A 475 10.65 9.03 11.49
N ALA A 476 10.04 8.87 10.32
CA ALA A 476 10.33 7.76 9.43
C ALA A 476 10.52 8.20 7.96
N SER A 477 11.53 7.64 7.29
CA SER A 477 11.76 7.86 5.86
C SER A 477 10.76 7.06 5.01
N ARG A 478 10.57 7.44 3.74
CA ARG A 478 9.75 6.64 2.79
C ARG A 478 10.24 5.20 2.72
N GLU A 479 11.56 5.03 2.62
CA GLU A 479 12.21 3.72 2.61
C GLU A 479 11.98 2.98 3.92
N GLY A 480 12.19 3.62 5.09
CA GLY A 480 11.96 2.99 6.39
C GLY A 480 10.49 2.62 6.66
N LEU A 481 9.54 3.35 6.06
CA LEU A 481 8.12 3.03 6.07
C LEU A 481 7.73 1.94 5.06
N LEU A 482 8.59 1.62 4.07
CA LEU A 482 8.29 0.71 2.96
C LEU A 482 9.24 -0.50 2.84
N GLN A 483 10.37 -0.55 3.56
CA GLN A 483 11.39 -1.61 3.49
C GLN A 483 11.12 -2.74 4.50
N GLN A 484 11.39 -3.96 4.04
CA GLN A 484 11.42 -5.20 4.84
C GLN A 484 12.83 -5.84 4.89
N ALA A 485 13.90 -5.08 4.62
CA ALA A 485 15.23 -5.67 4.50
C ALA A 485 15.81 -6.04 5.89
N VAL A 486 15.85 -7.34 6.17
CA VAL A 486 16.63 -8.05 7.22
C VAL A 486 16.23 -7.81 8.69
N GLN A 487 15.77 -6.61 9.10
CA GLN A 487 15.43 -6.30 10.51
C GLN A 487 13.96 -5.92 10.75
N GLY A 488 13.12 -5.88 9.71
CA GLY A 488 11.70 -5.49 9.81
C GLY A 488 11.46 -3.96 9.75
N ASN A 489 10.21 -3.56 9.58
CA ASN A 489 9.80 -2.16 9.54
C ASN A 489 9.55 -1.65 10.97
N LEU A 490 10.45 -0.80 11.48
CA LEU A 490 10.39 -0.29 12.85
C LEU A 490 9.08 0.45 13.16
N PRO A 491 8.66 1.45 12.35
CA PRO A 491 7.34 2.08 12.50
C PRO A 491 6.18 1.10 12.55
N GLU A 492 6.14 0.11 11.66
CA GLU A 492 5.09 -0.93 11.63
C GLU A 492 5.13 -1.83 12.87
N ALA A 493 6.31 -2.24 13.32
CA ALA A 493 6.48 -3.09 14.50
C ALA A 493 5.98 -2.38 15.77
N ILE A 494 6.36 -1.11 15.96
CA ILE A 494 5.87 -0.28 17.08
C ILE A 494 4.36 -0.04 16.94
N ALA A 495 3.91 0.31 15.74
CA ALA A 495 2.50 0.50 15.41
C ALA A 495 1.66 -0.72 15.75
N ARG A 496 2.11 -1.93 15.44
CA ARG A 496 1.33 -3.15 15.63
C ARG A 496 1.29 -3.57 17.10
N ASN A 497 2.40 -3.43 17.80
CA ASN A 497 2.58 -3.99 19.14
C ASN A 497 2.36 -2.97 20.28
N CYS A 498 2.27 -1.66 20.01
CA CYS A 498 1.90 -0.68 21.04
C CYS A 498 0.38 -0.56 21.24
N ASN A 499 -0.02 -0.47 22.50
CA ASN A 499 -1.39 -0.12 22.93
C ASN A 499 -1.61 1.39 23.08
N CYS A 500 -0.52 2.17 23.07
CA CYS A 500 -0.47 3.62 23.14
C CYS A 500 -0.81 4.28 21.79
N THR A 501 -0.98 5.61 21.79
CA THR A 501 -1.09 6.38 20.54
C THR A 501 0.29 6.43 19.86
N VAL A 502 0.35 6.15 18.57
CA VAL A 502 1.60 6.22 17.79
C VAL A 502 1.43 7.25 16.67
N ILE A 503 2.33 8.22 16.61
CA ILE A 503 2.36 9.26 15.59
C ILE A 503 3.58 9.04 14.71
N LEU A 504 3.38 8.83 13.41
CA LEU A 504 4.45 8.73 12.43
C LEU A 504 4.52 10.02 11.64
N VAL A 505 5.73 10.55 11.49
CA VAL A 505 5.99 11.78 10.77
C VAL A 505 6.93 11.49 9.61
N ARG A 506 6.54 11.96 8.43
CA ARG A 506 7.34 11.88 7.20
C ARG A 506 7.41 13.27 6.57
N LYS A 507 8.63 13.75 6.33
CA LYS A 507 8.85 14.97 5.54
C LYS A 507 8.74 14.69 4.03
N ALA A 508 8.23 15.64 3.26
CA ALA A 508 8.35 15.68 1.81
C ALA A 508 9.83 15.69 1.40
N LEU A 509 10.12 15.10 0.22
CA LEU A 509 11.45 15.25 -0.37
C LEU A 509 11.45 16.61 -1.05
N ALA A 510 12.45 17.43 -0.73
CA ALA A 510 12.64 18.76 -1.33
C ALA A 510 13.02 18.66 -2.81
#